data_AF-U6CZ32-F1
#
_entry.id   AF-U6CZ32-F1
#
_cell.length_a   1.000
_cell.length_b   1.000
_cell.length_c   1.000
_cell.angle_alpha   90.00
_cell.angle_beta   90.00
_cell.angle_gamma   90.00
#
_symmetry.space_group_name_H-M   'P 1'
#
loop_
_entity.id
_entity.type
_entity.pdbx_description
1 polymer ?
#
loop_
_entity_poly.entity_id
_entity_poly.type
_entity_poly.pdbx_seq_one_letter_code
_entity_poly.pdbx_strand_id
1 'polypeptide(L)'
;MRRLTRRLALPIFGVLWITVLLFFWVTKKKLEVPPGPEVPTPKTLDSDWEDPWDQFDERQYLNAKKWRVGDDPYKLYAFNQRESERISSSRAVPDTRHLRCTLLVYCADLPPTSIIITF
;
A
#
# COMPACT_ATOMS: atom_id res chain seq x y z
N MET A 1 20.18 49.67 48.47
CA MET A 1 20.24 49.66 46.98
C MET A 1 20.09 48.24 46.39
N ARG A 2 18.99 47.51 46.66
CA ARG A 2 18.76 46.12 46.15
C ARG A 2 17.35 45.87 45.57
N ARG A 3 16.47 46.88 45.52
CA ARG A 3 15.08 46.75 45.04
C ARG A 3 14.85 47.28 43.63
N LEU A 4 15.80 48.03 43.06
CA LEU A 4 15.68 48.61 41.71
C LEU A 4 15.97 47.57 40.61
N THR A 5 16.86 46.61 40.87
CA THR A 5 17.25 45.56 39.92
C THR A 5 16.15 44.53 39.66
N ARG A 6 15.21 44.35 40.61
CA ARG A 6 14.11 43.37 40.49
C ARG A 6 12.92 43.88 39.69
N ARG A 7 12.73 45.21 39.61
CA ARG A 7 11.64 45.84 38.82
C ARG A 7 11.98 45.97 37.34
N LEU A 8 13.26 46.03 36.99
CA LEU A 8 13.75 45.99 35.60
C LEU A 8 13.93 44.57 35.06
N ALA A 9 14.11 43.56 35.93
CA ALA A 9 14.26 42.17 35.48
C ALA A 9 12.98 41.60 34.85
N LEU A 10 11.80 41.89 35.41
CA LEU A 10 10.52 41.39 34.90
C LEU A 10 10.19 41.81 33.45
N PRO A 11 10.32 43.10 33.05
CA PRO A 11 10.11 43.48 31.66
C PRO A 11 11.18 42.89 30.72
N ILE A 12 12.42 42.74 31.18
CA ILE A 12 13.50 42.11 30.40
C ILE A 12 13.15 40.65 30.09
N PHE A 13 12.70 39.89 31.09
CA PHE A 13 12.24 38.50 30.87
C PHE A 13 11.04 38.43 29.92
N GLY A 14 10.11 39.39 30.00
CA GLY A 14 8.96 39.46 29.09
C GLY A 14 9.38 39.71 27.64
N VAL A 15 10.28 40.68 27.41
CA VAL A 15 10.81 40.96 26.07
C VAL A 15 11.60 39.77 25.52
N LEU A 16 12.41 39.11 26.35
CA LEU A 16 13.20 37.94 25.96
C LEU A 16 12.31 36.73 25.62
N TRP A 17 11.18 36.56 26.31
CA TRP A 17 10.19 35.53 25.96
C TRP A 17 9.49 35.82 24.64
N ILE A 18 9.12 37.08 24.38
CA ILE A 18 8.49 37.48 23.13
C ILE A 18 9.45 37.28 21.95
N THR A 19 10.72 37.61 22.10
CA THR A 19 11.72 37.39 21.04
C THR A 19 11.95 35.91 20.76
N VAL A 20 11.96 35.05 21.79
CA VAL A 20 12.04 33.59 21.63
C VAL A 20 10.81 33.02 20.93
N LEU A 21 9.60 33.47 21.29
CA LEU A 21 8.36 33.05 20.65
C LEU A 21 8.31 33.47 19.17
N LEU A 22 8.73 34.70 18.86
CA LEU A 22 8.83 35.18 17.48
C LEU A 22 9.88 34.38 16.70
N PHE A 23 11.03 34.09 17.29
CA PHE A 23 12.06 33.25 16.67
C PHE A 23 11.52 31.85 16.36
N PHE A 24 10.82 31.20 17.30
CA PHE A 24 10.18 29.90 17.09
C PHE A 24 9.08 29.94 16.01
N TRP A 25 8.32 31.03 15.92
CA TRP A 25 7.32 31.22 14.88
C TRP A 25 7.97 31.33 13.49
N VAL A 26 9.04 32.12 13.37
CA VAL A 26 9.77 32.29 12.10
C VAL A 26 10.46 30.99 11.68
N THR A 27 11.06 30.24 12.61
CA THR A 27 11.70 28.96 12.28
C THR A 27 10.69 27.89 11.88
N LYS A 28 9.50 27.85 12.50
CA LYS A 28 8.36 27.02 12.04
C LYS A 28 7.99 27.31 10.60
N LYS A 29 7.86 28.59 10.22
CA LYS A 29 7.55 29.00 8.84
C LYS A 29 8.68 28.74 7.85
N LYS A 30 9.94 28.71 8.30
CA LYS A 30 11.09 28.36 7.47
C LYS A 30 11.27 26.85 7.26
N LEU A 31 10.63 26.00 8.06
CA LEU A 31 10.64 24.54 7.92
C LEU A 31 9.50 24.01 7.05
N GLU A 32 8.48 24.83 6.77
CA GLU A 32 7.56 24.58 5.65
C GLU A 32 8.35 24.80 4.36
N VAL A 33 8.98 23.71 3.91
CA VAL A 33 9.54 23.58 2.57
C VAL A 33 8.44 24.00 1.59
N PRO A 34 8.68 24.97 0.69
CA PRO A 34 7.69 25.33 -0.32
C PRO A 34 7.34 24.07 -1.10
N PRO A 35 6.07 23.86 -1.48
CA PRO A 35 5.72 22.71 -2.30
C PRO A 35 6.58 22.82 -3.57
N GLY A 36 7.54 21.90 -3.71
CA GLY A 36 8.32 21.77 -4.92
C GLY A 36 7.37 21.54 -6.09
N PRO A 37 7.79 21.85 -7.33
CA PRO A 37 6.92 21.71 -8.49
C PRO A 37 6.32 20.30 -8.47
N GLU A 38 5.00 20.25 -8.44
CA GLU A 38 4.22 19.02 -8.53
C GLU A 38 4.73 18.28 -9.76
N VAL A 39 5.59 17.27 -9.53
CA VAL A 39 5.77 16.20 -10.51
C VAL A 39 4.36 15.71 -10.74
N PRO A 40 3.85 15.70 -12.00
CA PRO A 40 2.54 15.14 -12.25
C PRO A 40 2.53 13.74 -11.67
N THR A 41 1.90 13.59 -10.50
CA THR A 41 1.39 12.31 -10.06
C THR A 41 0.64 11.79 -11.27
N PRO A 42 0.99 10.61 -11.80
CA PRO A 42 0.17 9.97 -12.81
C PRO A 42 -1.23 10.09 -12.27
N LYS A 43 -2.13 10.79 -12.99
CA LYS A 43 -3.53 10.88 -12.62
C LYS A 43 -3.89 9.44 -12.29
N THR A 44 -4.08 9.15 -11.00
CA THR A 44 -4.70 7.92 -10.56
C THR A 44 -6.03 8.03 -11.26
N LEU A 45 -6.09 7.37 -12.40
CA LEU A 45 -7.33 6.99 -13.00
C LEU A 45 -7.99 6.28 -11.81
N ASP A 46 -8.96 6.94 -11.20
CA ASP A 46 -9.97 6.30 -10.39
C ASP A 46 -10.77 5.40 -11.35
N SER A 47 -10.07 4.48 -12.01
CA SER A 47 -10.61 3.29 -12.62
C SER A 47 -11.12 2.50 -11.43
N ASP A 48 -12.37 2.80 -11.11
CA ASP A 48 -13.45 1.87 -10.86
C ASP A 48 -13.16 0.54 -11.57
N TRP A 49 -12.19 -0.21 -11.06
CA TRP A 49 -11.97 -1.60 -11.43
C TRP A 49 -13.08 -2.37 -10.70
N GLU A 50 -14.32 -2.22 -11.18
CA GLU A 50 -15.38 -3.20 -10.97
C GLU A 50 -14.73 -4.57 -11.16
N ASP A 51 -14.69 -5.39 -10.09
CA ASP A 51 -13.82 -6.55 -9.99
C ASP A 51 -14.04 -7.48 -11.21
N PRO A 52 -13.16 -7.44 -12.24
CA PRO A 52 -13.46 -8.08 -13.52
C PRO A 52 -13.51 -9.61 -13.40
N TRP A 53 -12.97 -10.12 -12.28
CA TRP A 53 -12.92 -11.53 -11.97
C TRP A 53 -14.31 -12.13 -11.69
N ASP A 54 -15.23 -11.36 -11.11
CA ASP A 54 -16.61 -11.83 -10.87
C ASP A 54 -17.42 -11.98 -12.18
N GLN A 55 -16.97 -11.31 -13.25
CA GLN A 55 -17.61 -11.33 -14.56
C GLN A 55 -17.00 -12.38 -15.52
N PHE A 56 -15.92 -13.05 -15.12
CA PHE A 56 -15.21 -14.00 -15.97
C PHE A 56 -15.91 -15.37 -16.02
N ASP A 57 -16.36 -15.81 -17.19
CA ASP A 57 -16.92 -17.17 -17.38
C ASP A 57 -15.81 -18.23 -17.49
N GLU A 58 -15.35 -18.69 -16.32
CA GLU A 58 -14.34 -19.74 -16.17
C GLU A 58 -14.74 -21.03 -16.90
N ARG A 59 -16.02 -21.40 -16.88
CA ARG A 59 -16.48 -22.67 -17.48
C ARG A 59 -16.39 -22.61 -18.99
N GLN A 60 -16.81 -21.50 -19.58
CA GLN A 60 -16.71 -21.30 -21.02
C GLN A 60 -15.25 -21.33 -21.47
N TYR A 61 -14.36 -20.66 -20.73
CA TYR A 61 -12.93 -20.63 -21.03
C TYR A 61 -12.29 -22.03 -21.01
N LEU A 62 -12.52 -22.81 -19.95
CA LEU A 62 -11.93 -24.15 -19.81
C LEU A 62 -12.50 -25.14 -20.84
N ASN A 63 -13.78 -25.04 -21.18
CA ASN A 63 -14.41 -25.93 -22.15
C ASN A 63 -13.79 -25.85 -23.55
N ALA A 64 -13.13 -24.74 -23.91
CA ALA A 64 -12.48 -24.58 -25.21
C ALA A 64 -11.31 -25.55 -25.46
N LYS A 65 -10.66 -26.04 -24.39
CA LYS A 65 -9.52 -26.99 -24.47
C LYS A 65 -9.68 -28.20 -23.55
N LYS A 66 -10.92 -28.54 -23.21
CA LYS A 66 -11.22 -29.68 -22.35
C LYS A 66 -10.68 -30.98 -22.94
N TRP A 67 -10.08 -31.80 -22.08
CA TRP A 67 -9.67 -33.17 -22.40
C TRP A 67 -10.88 -34.01 -22.88
N ARG A 68 -10.66 -34.95 -23.80
CA ARG A 68 -11.73 -35.84 -24.27
C ARG A 68 -11.76 -37.13 -23.48
N VAL A 69 -12.93 -37.76 -23.40
CA VAL A 69 -13.08 -39.07 -22.77
C VAL A 69 -12.18 -40.07 -23.50
N GLY A 70 -11.25 -40.69 -22.77
CA GLY A 70 -10.26 -41.63 -23.32
C GLY A 70 -8.88 -41.02 -23.59
N ASP A 71 -8.73 -39.69 -23.57
CA ASP A 71 -7.42 -39.05 -23.63
C ASP A 71 -6.67 -39.24 -22.30
N ASP A 72 -5.34 -39.34 -22.39
CA ASP A 72 -4.47 -39.27 -21.22
C ASP A 72 -4.44 -37.83 -20.69
N PRO A 73 -4.91 -37.57 -19.46
CA PRO A 73 -4.98 -36.22 -18.89
C PRO A 73 -3.61 -35.60 -18.58
N TYR A 74 -2.50 -36.33 -18.72
CA TYR A 74 -1.14 -35.84 -18.47
C TYR A 74 -0.37 -35.45 -19.74
N LYS A 75 -0.86 -35.84 -20.92
CA LYS A 75 -0.10 -35.80 -22.18
C LYS A 75 0.33 -34.38 -22.62
N LEU A 76 -0.50 -33.38 -22.38
CA LEU A 76 -0.28 -32.02 -22.89
C LEU A 76 0.63 -31.18 -21.97
N TYR A 77 0.46 -31.31 -20.66
CA TYR A 77 1.02 -30.37 -19.69
C TYR A 77 1.87 -31.01 -18.59
N ALA A 78 2.06 -32.33 -18.63
CA ALA A 78 2.77 -33.09 -17.61
C ALA A 78 2.22 -32.92 -16.18
N PHE A 79 0.96 -32.47 -16.06
CA PHE A 79 0.15 -32.49 -14.83
C PHE A 79 -1.25 -33.02 -15.15
N ASN A 80 -2.02 -33.37 -14.13
CA ASN A 80 -3.36 -33.90 -14.31
C ASN A 80 -4.35 -32.80 -14.72
N GLN A 81 -4.59 -32.64 -16.01
CA GLN A 81 -5.51 -31.64 -16.54
C GLN A 81 -6.93 -31.80 -15.98
N ARG A 82 -7.41 -33.04 -15.86
CA ARG A 82 -8.76 -33.34 -15.35
C ARG A 82 -8.96 -32.85 -13.93
N GLU A 83 -7.99 -33.08 -13.03
CA GLU A 83 -8.08 -32.59 -11.66
C GLU A 83 -7.89 -31.07 -11.57
N SER A 84 -7.04 -30.48 -12.41
CA SER A 84 -6.88 -29.03 -12.47
C SER A 84 -8.18 -28.33 -12.86
N GLU A 85 -8.85 -28.80 -13.92
CA GLU A 85 -10.13 -28.24 -14.41
C GLU A 85 -11.33 -28.52 -13.50
N ARG A 86 -11.23 -29.53 -12.62
CA ARG A 86 -12.30 -29.84 -11.66
C ARG A 86 -12.39 -28.81 -10.54
N ILE A 87 -11.30 -28.11 -10.26
CA ILE A 87 -11.18 -27.21 -9.13
C ILE A 87 -11.29 -25.76 -9.62
N SER A 88 -12.03 -24.93 -8.90
CA SER A 88 -12.19 -23.51 -9.22
C SER A 88 -10.87 -22.73 -9.13
N SER A 89 -10.72 -21.75 -10.03
CA SER A 89 -9.65 -20.76 -10.04
C SER A 89 -9.46 -20.02 -8.70
N SER A 90 -10.54 -19.75 -7.96
CA SER A 90 -10.55 -19.03 -6.67
C SER A 90 -10.66 -19.96 -5.45
N ARG A 91 -10.24 -21.23 -5.58
CA ARG A 91 -10.33 -22.21 -4.49
C ARG A 91 -9.65 -21.74 -3.20
N ALA A 92 -10.24 -22.10 -2.07
CA ALA A 92 -9.59 -21.95 -0.78
C ALA A 92 -8.37 -22.89 -0.67
N VAL A 93 -7.25 -22.37 -0.17
CA VAL A 93 -6.03 -23.12 0.11
C VAL A 93 -5.76 -23.02 1.62
N PRO A 94 -5.38 -24.12 2.30
CA PRO A 94 -5.06 -24.08 3.72
C PRO A 94 -3.87 -23.15 3.99
N ASP A 95 -3.91 -22.43 5.10
CA ASP A 95 -2.80 -21.59 5.53
C ASP A 95 -1.61 -22.46 5.98
N THR A 96 -0.54 -22.43 5.20
CA THR A 96 0.71 -23.16 5.49
C THR A 96 1.74 -22.31 6.23
N ARG A 97 1.41 -21.06 6.56
CA ARG A 97 2.33 -20.14 7.24
C ARG A 97 2.50 -20.54 8.70
N HIS A 98 3.64 -20.15 9.28
CA HIS A 98 3.86 -20.30 10.72
C HIS A 98 2.90 -19.39 11.49
N LEU A 99 2.38 -19.84 12.65
CA LEU A 99 1.39 -19.08 13.44
C LEU A 99 1.84 -17.65 13.76
N ARG A 100 3.13 -17.43 14.01
CA ARG A 100 3.69 -16.09 14.26
C ARG A 100 3.49 -15.11 13.10
N CYS A 101 3.32 -15.59 11.86
CA CYS A 101 3.09 -14.75 10.69
C CYS A 101 1.71 -14.06 10.73
N THR A 102 0.73 -14.61 11.44
CA THR A 102 -0.61 -13.99 11.55
C THR A 102 -0.62 -12.77 12.46
N LEU A 103 0.44 -12.56 13.25
CA LEU A 103 0.60 -11.44 14.17
C LEU A 103 1.35 -10.25 13.55
N LEU A 104 1.86 -10.41 12.32
CA LEU A 104 2.58 -9.34 11.63
C LEU A 104 1.60 -8.29 11.11
N VAL A 105 1.93 -7.02 11.32
CA VAL A 105 1.21 -5.87 10.75
C VAL A 105 2.10 -5.26 9.68
N TYR A 106 1.55 -5.09 8.49
CA TYR A 106 2.24 -4.49 7.35
C TYR A 106 1.90 -3.00 7.25
N CYS A 107 2.84 -2.21 6.72
CA CYS A 107 2.59 -0.81 6.43
C CYS A 107 1.49 -0.65 5.37
N ALA A 108 0.73 0.43 5.42
CA ALA A 108 -0.30 0.71 4.43
C ALA A 108 0.28 1.25 3.10
N ASP A 109 1.47 1.85 3.15
CA ASP A 109 2.16 2.53 2.05
C ASP A 109 3.25 1.65 1.41
N LEU A 110 2.92 0.38 1.15
CA LEU A 110 3.82 -0.52 0.44
C LEU A 110 3.97 -0.09 -1.03
N PRO A 111 5.18 -0.19 -1.62
CA PRO A 111 5.36 0.11 -3.04
C PRO A 111 4.57 -0.89 -3.92
N PRO A 112 3.93 -0.42 -5.00
CA PRO A 112 3.27 -1.33 -5.94
C PRO A 112 4.29 -2.21 -6.66
N THR A 113 3.84 -3.37 -7.15
CA THR A 113 4.68 -4.33 -7.87
C THR A 113 4.03 -4.75 -9.18
N SER A 114 4.87 -5.06 -10.17
CA SER A 114 4.42 -5.61 -11.45
C SER A 114 4.50 -7.13 -11.44
N ILE A 115 3.37 -7.81 -11.67
CA ILE A 115 3.31 -9.27 -11.80
C ILE A 115 3.42 -9.64 -13.28
N ILE A 116 4.49 -10.35 -13.66
CA ILE A 116 4.75 -10.78 -15.04
C ILE A 116 4.65 -12.31 -15.11
N ILE A 117 3.70 -12.83 -15.90
CA ILE A 117 3.48 -14.27 -16.10
C ILE A 117 3.71 -14.58 -17.58
N THR A 118 4.65 -15.48 -17.87
CA THR A 118 4.92 -16.00 -19.22
C THR A 118 4.45 -17.45 -19.30
N PHE A 119 3.76 -17.84 -20.38
CA PHE A 119 3.24 -19.18 -20.60
C PHE A 119 3.46 -19.63 -22.04
#